data_AF-A0A953AEV8-F1
#
_entry.id   AF-A0A953AEV8-F1
#
_cell.length_a   1.000
_cell.length_b   1.000
_cell.length_c   1.000
_cell.angle_alpha   90.00
_cell.angle_beta   90.00
_cell.angle_gamma   90.00
#
_symmetry.space_group_name_H-M   'P 1'
#
loop_
_entity.id
_entity.type
_entity.pdbx_description
1 polymer ?
#
loop_
_entity_poly.entity_id
_entity_poly.type
_entity_poly.pdbx_seq_one_letter_code
_entity_poly.pdbx_strand_id
1 'polypeptide(L)'
;MSPLARIGTVAVVCLGLIMMAMVLLPSPLFSLSLATSSVTLPVLLFAGLLSLGATLASDRSAAEKALLPWSGRERVAWLCIAGGLLLGTVGLGWRWISAVPSAGIGLLATVPSAPASTLQLLLQLSPLAFPLLLWLSFFLWPAASAGRERLLLILDSFLVLLTSLGLAWNLGIFSSLRWPLSSGALLWETLLRPLVDLLLIGTALLLWLRLGTASTFTSYRLPPRRASLLCLVAGLLIYALADLLAGHALAWSWLWPGAPAWRDRVLAVILNTGLLLCGLAAYLRRVVRCPPGEAGGATPAPRDEPLRQQLSRCLVQHDRRVTAFPFVIYLPHILLITCFAILTWNVWQSGQRQLFIGCLVLGLAICLACWRLLLTQAENRHLARLLFGSCQEEIQHLEAQVYTCSRRSNALEAQLARLREVLAQLAAGNLAARLEPAEDDLKPLAISLNQLADREMRLELWNQHNQLLRIALEDLCAALERCPSGEPLVIPPSCEGIPQIERLLTVTGLRQFAEQSPPSQSSLPVSSSNALPPLFPPTLPVTGEPEGGLSPEHVSHERPSW
;
A
#
# COMPACT_ATOMS: atom_id res chain seq x y z
N MET A 1 6.19 -24.77 -14.09
CA MET A 1 6.02 -23.97 -15.33
C MET A 1 5.00 -24.63 -16.24
N SER A 2 4.08 -23.87 -16.84
CA SER A 2 3.11 -24.38 -17.83
C SER A 2 3.83 -24.89 -19.09
N PRO A 3 3.24 -25.82 -19.86
CA PRO A 3 3.87 -26.37 -21.07
C PRO A 3 4.24 -25.28 -22.10
N LEU A 4 3.36 -24.29 -22.29
CA LEU A 4 3.63 -23.09 -23.12
C LEU A 4 4.84 -22.30 -22.61
N ALA A 5 5.02 -22.19 -21.29
CA ALA A 5 6.16 -21.48 -20.73
C ALA A 5 7.49 -22.23 -20.95
N ARG A 6 7.45 -23.57 -21.03
CA ARG A 6 8.64 -24.38 -21.34
C ARG A 6 9.03 -24.25 -22.82
N ILE A 7 8.05 -24.27 -23.72
CA ILE A 7 8.26 -24.10 -25.16
C ILE A 7 8.88 -22.74 -25.45
N GLY A 8 8.34 -21.67 -24.85
CA GLY A 8 8.89 -20.32 -25.01
C GLY A 8 10.32 -20.18 -24.48
N THR A 9 10.64 -20.77 -23.32
CA THR A 9 12.03 -20.74 -22.81
C THR A 9 12.99 -21.54 -23.67
N VAL A 10 12.59 -22.71 -24.16
CA VAL A 10 13.42 -23.53 -25.06
C VAL A 10 13.68 -22.78 -26.36
N ALA A 11 12.66 -22.15 -26.95
CA ALA A 11 12.81 -21.37 -28.16
C ALA A 11 13.76 -20.17 -27.96
N VAL A 12 13.66 -19.44 -26.84
CA VAL A 12 14.57 -18.33 -26.51
C VAL A 12 16.02 -18.82 -26.31
N VAL A 13 16.21 -19.94 -25.59
CA VAL A 13 17.55 -20.51 -25.36
C VAL A 13 18.17 -21.01 -26.66
N CYS A 14 17.41 -21.74 -27.48
CA CYS A 14 17.86 -22.18 -28.81
C CYS A 14 18.23 -20.99 -29.70
N LEU A 15 17.42 -19.93 -29.72
CA LEU A 15 17.73 -18.75 -30.53
C LEU A 15 18.95 -17.98 -30.00
N GLY A 16 19.12 -17.89 -28.68
CA GLY A 16 20.32 -17.32 -28.05
C GLY A 16 21.58 -18.11 -28.38
N LEU A 17 21.50 -19.44 -28.40
CA LEU A 17 22.61 -20.32 -28.82
C LEU A 17 22.93 -20.16 -30.31
N ILE A 18 21.91 -20.00 -31.17
CA ILE A 18 22.10 -19.71 -32.60
C ILE A 18 22.79 -18.35 -32.77
N MET A 19 22.37 -17.29 -32.07
CA MET A 19 23.02 -15.99 -32.14
C MET A 19 24.48 -16.04 -31.65
N MET A 20 24.76 -16.76 -30.55
CA MET A 20 26.11 -16.95 -30.04
C MET A 20 26.99 -17.74 -31.02
N ALA A 21 26.46 -18.80 -31.64
CA ALA A 21 27.16 -19.56 -32.67
C ALA A 21 27.50 -18.67 -33.89
N MET A 22 26.59 -17.78 -34.30
CA MET A 22 26.83 -16.86 -35.42
C MET A 22 27.93 -15.81 -35.14
N VAL A 23 28.18 -15.47 -33.86
CA VAL A 23 29.29 -14.57 -33.45
C VAL A 23 30.61 -15.32 -33.35
N LEU A 24 30.58 -16.52 -32.75
CA LEU A 24 31.78 -17.26 -32.35
C LEU A 24 32.39 -18.08 -33.49
N LEU A 25 31.60 -18.51 -34.48
CA LEU A 25 32.13 -19.28 -35.60
C LEU A 25 32.84 -18.37 -36.61
N PRO A 26 34.12 -18.69 -36.97
CA PRO A 26 34.86 -17.93 -37.96
C PRO A 26 34.20 -18.03 -39.34
N SER A 27 34.37 -16.98 -40.15
CA SER A 27 33.73 -16.82 -41.47
C SER A 27 33.91 -17.94 -42.50
N PRO A 28 34.98 -18.77 -42.54
CA PRO A 28 35.13 -19.75 -43.62
C PRO A 28 34.21 -20.97 -43.49
N LEU A 29 33.53 -21.16 -42.35
CA LEU A 29 32.65 -22.33 -42.14
C LEU A 29 31.24 -22.17 -42.73
N PHE A 30 30.82 -20.93 -43.06
CA PHE A 30 29.55 -20.67 -43.74
C PHE A 30 29.84 -20.20 -45.17
N SER A 31 29.70 -21.12 -46.13
CA SER A 31 29.85 -20.84 -47.57
C SER A 31 28.74 -19.95 -48.15
N LEU A 32 27.65 -19.75 -47.39
CA LEU A 32 26.63 -18.76 -47.69
C LEU A 32 27.04 -17.43 -47.05
N SER A 33 27.25 -16.42 -47.89
CA SER A 33 27.19 -15.02 -47.49
C SER A 33 25.80 -14.74 -46.91
N LEU A 34 25.58 -15.08 -45.64
CA LEU A 34 24.37 -14.69 -44.93
C LEU A 34 24.46 -13.16 -44.79
N ALA A 35 23.75 -12.48 -45.69
CA ALA A 35 23.48 -11.07 -45.51
C ALA A 35 22.87 -10.88 -44.11
N THR A 36 23.38 -9.93 -43.34
CA THR A 36 22.95 -9.63 -41.95
C THR A 36 21.43 -9.48 -41.84
N SER A 37 20.79 -9.01 -42.90
CA SER A 37 19.34 -8.89 -43.04
C SER A 37 18.58 -10.23 -42.98
N SER A 38 19.22 -11.37 -43.25
CA SER A 38 18.59 -12.71 -43.24
C SER A 38 18.34 -13.21 -41.82
N VAL A 39 19.16 -12.73 -40.89
CA VAL A 39 19.11 -13.06 -39.47
C VAL A 39 18.19 -12.10 -38.72
N THR A 40 18.12 -10.82 -39.14
CA THR A 40 17.25 -9.83 -38.49
C THR A 40 15.76 -10.12 -38.69
N LEU A 41 15.38 -10.63 -39.88
CA LEU A 41 13.99 -10.99 -40.20
C LEU A 41 13.40 -12.05 -39.24
N PRO A 42 14.00 -13.24 -39.06
CA PRO A 42 13.47 -14.24 -38.13
C PRO A 42 13.52 -13.77 -36.68
N VAL A 43 14.51 -12.97 -36.28
CA VAL A 43 14.58 -12.39 -34.93
C VAL A 43 13.42 -11.43 -34.67
N LEU A 44 13.13 -10.52 -35.59
CA LEU A 44 11.98 -9.60 -35.48
C LEU A 44 10.64 -10.35 -35.47
N LEU A 45 10.50 -11.37 -36.31
CA LEU A 45 9.30 -12.19 -36.40
C LEU A 45 9.09 -12.95 -35.10
N PHE A 46 10.13 -13.55 -34.57
CA PHE A 46 10.08 -14.25 -33.30
C PHE A 46 9.77 -13.29 -32.14
N ALA A 47 10.44 -12.13 -32.06
CA ALA A 47 10.18 -11.13 -31.04
C ALA A 47 8.73 -10.58 -31.10
N GLY A 48 8.23 -10.32 -32.31
CA GLY A 48 6.86 -9.90 -32.56
C GLY A 48 5.83 -10.95 -32.16
N LEU A 49 6.03 -12.21 -32.57
CA LEU A 49 5.15 -13.33 -32.20
C LEU A 49 5.20 -13.66 -30.71
N LEU A 50 6.36 -13.55 -30.05
CA LEU A 50 6.47 -13.71 -28.61
C LEU A 50 5.64 -12.66 -27.87
N SER A 51 5.77 -11.39 -28.27
CA SER A 51 4.99 -10.29 -27.68
C SER A 51 3.50 -10.45 -27.95
N LEU A 52 3.12 -10.77 -29.19
CA LEU A 52 1.73 -11.01 -29.58
C LEU A 52 1.13 -12.20 -28.83
N GLY A 53 1.84 -13.34 -28.76
CA GLY A 53 1.42 -14.53 -28.04
C GLY A 53 1.31 -14.30 -26.53
N ALA A 54 2.18 -13.46 -25.95
CA ALA A 54 2.08 -13.07 -24.54
C ALA A 54 0.83 -12.22 -24.25
N THR A 55 0.42 -11.35 -25.19
CA THR A 55 -0.76 -10.48 -25.04
C THR A 55 -2.10 -11.19 -25.31
N LEU A 56 -2.16 -12.04 -26.35
CA LEU A 56 -3.39 -12.69 -26.82
C LEU A 56 -3.73 -13.98 -26.07
N ALA A 57 -2.75 -14.64 -25.44
CA ALA A 57 -3.01 -15.85 -24.68
C ALA A 57 -3.85 -15.55 -23.42
N SER A 58 -5.18 -15.68 -23.58
CA SER A 58 -6.20 -15.43 -22.56
C SER A 58 -6.27 -16.51 -21.45
N ASP A 59 -5.55 -17.62 -21.63
CA ASP A 59 -5.60 -18.80 -20.78
C ASP A 59 -4.74 -18.67 -19.52
N ARG A 60 -5.20 -17.80 -18.62
CA ARG A 60 -4.98 -17.98 -17.18
C ARG A 60 -6.23 -18.60 -16.59
N SER A 61 -6.06 -19.65 -15.79
CA SER A 61 -7.13 -20.21 -14.94
C SER A 61 -7.73 -19.08 -14.10
N ALA A 62 -9.05 -19.13 -13.83
CA ALA A 62 -9.78 -18.06 -13.13
C ALA A 62 -9.09 -17.61 -11.80
N ALA A 63 -8.45 -18.53 -11.08
CA ALA A 63 -7.68 -18.24 -9.87
C ALA A 63 -6.41 -17.37 -10.11
N GLU A 64 -5.77 -17.47 -11.27
CA GLU A 64 -4.56 -16.71 -11.63
C GLU A 64 -4.92 -15.35 -12.25
N LYS A 65 -6.15 -15.21 -12.79
CA LYS A 65 -6.75 -13.92 -13.19
C LYS A 65 -7.04 -13.03 -11.98
N ALA A 66 -7.37 -13.61 -10.83
CA ALA A 66 -7.63 -12.88 -9.59
C ALA A 66 -6.37 -12.24 -8.98
N LEU A 67 -5.18 -12.84 -9.19
CA LEU A 67 -3.94 -12.40 -8.55
C LEU A 67 -3.26 -11.23 -9.27
N LEU A 68 -3.30 -11.14 -10.61
CA LEU A 68 -2.77 -10.00 -11.38
C LEU A 68 -3.46 -9.88 -12.76
N PRO A 69 -4.60 -9.18 -12.87
CA PRO A 69 -5.18 -8.88 -14.17
C PRO A 69 -4.25 -7.95 -14.97
N TRP A 70 -4.03 -8.25 -16.25
CA TRP A 70 -3.50 -7.24 -17.15
C TRP A 70 -4.57 -6.15 -17.27
N SER A 71 -4.19 -4.89 -17.07
CA SER A 71 -5.12 -3.81 -17.37
C SER A 71 -5.40 -3.80 -18.88
N GLY A 72 -6.64 -3.52 -19.29
CA GLY A 72 -7.01 -3.52 -20.71
C GLY A 72 -6.11 -2.62 -21.54
N ARG A 73 -5.73 -1.45 -21.01
CA ARG A 73 -4.84 -0.49 -21.69
C ARG A 73 -3.42 -1.00 -21.86
N GLU A 74 -2.92 -1.75 -20.89
CA GLU A 74 -1.59 -2.33 -20.96
C GLU A 74 -1.51 -3.48 -21.96
N ARG A 75 -2.58 -4.25 -22.14
CA ARG A 75 -2.69 -5.19 -23.28
C ARG A 75 -2.54 -4.45 -24.60
N VAL A 76 -3.25 -3.34 -24.76
CA VAL A 76 -3.17 -2.50 -25.98
C VAL A 76 -1.75 -1.95 -26.16
N ALA A 77 -1.08 -1.48 -25.09
CA ALA A 77 0.30 -1.01 -25.17
C ALA A 77 1.27 -2.09 -25.69
N TRP A 78 1.18 -3.31 -25.16
CA TRP A 78 1.99 -4.44 -25.62
C TRP A 78 1.62 -4.90 -27.04
N LEU A 79 0.34 -4.82 -27.44
CA LEU A 79 -0.11 -5.06 -28.80
C LEU A 79 0.47 -4.03 -29.78
N CYS A 80 0.57 -2.75 -29.40
CA CYS A 80 1.24 -1.73 -30.21
C CYS A 80 2.73 -2.08 -30.41
N ILE A 81 3.43 -2.51 -29.36
CA ILE A 81 4.83 -2.94 -29.45
C ILE A 81 4.97 -4.17 -30.37
N ALA A 82 4.11 -5.19 -30.19
CA ALA A 82 4.09 -6.39 -31.02
C ALA A 82 3.80 -6.05 -32.50
N GLY A 83 2.80 -5.20 -32.74
CA GLY A 83 2.44 -4.71 -34.07
C GLY A 83 3.57 -3.95 -34.74
N GLY A 84 4.30 -3.12 -33.99
CA GLY A 84 5.48 -2.42 -34.49
C GLY A 84 6.61 -3.36 -34.91
N LEU A 85 6.90 -4.39 -34.11
CA LEU A 85 7.88 -5.41 -34.46
C LEU A 85 7.47 -6.19 -35.72
N LEU A 86 6.21 -6.60 -35.81
CA LEU A 86 5.67 -7.31 -36.98
C LEU A 86 5.65 -6.44 -38.25
N LEU A 87 5.28 -5.16 -38.16
CA LEU A 87 5.39 -4.22 -39.28
C LEU A 87 6.85 -4.08 -39.76
N GLY A 88 7.80 -4.09 -38.82
CA GLY A 88 9.23 -4.18 -39.13
C GLY A 88 9.59 -5.44 -39.92
N THR A 89 9.03 -6.61 -39.55
CA THR A 89 9.25 -7.87 -40.29
C THR A 89 8.73 -7.82 -41.71
N VAL A 90 7.53 -7.27 -41.90
CA VAL A 90 6.91 -7.15 -43.23
C VAL A 90 7.77 -6.24 -44.11
N GLY A 91 8.26 -5.13 -43.57
CA GLY A 91 9.16 -4.23 -44.28
C GLY A 91 10.48 -4.88 -44.68
N LEU A 92 11.13 -5.58 -43.77
CA LEU A 92 12.39 -6.30 -44.05
C LEU A 92 12.19 -7.49 -45.00
N GLY A 93 11.11 -8.25 -44.83
CA GLY A 93 10.73 -9.33 -45.72
C GLY A 93 10.47 -8.84 -47.15
N TRP A 94 9.81 -7.70 -47.28
CA TRP A 94 9.61 -7.08 -48.59
C TRP A 94 10.93 -6.64 -49.24
N ARG A 95 11.84 -6.01 -48.48
CA ARG A 95 13.20 -5.67 -48.97
C ARG A 95 13.92 -6.90 -49.50
N TRP A 96 13.84 -8.01 -48.76
CA TRP A 96 14.42 -9.29 -49.16
C TRP A 96 13.85 -9.81 -50.47
N ILE A 97 12.53 -9.89 -50.58
CA ILE A 97 11.85 -10.37 -51.79
C ILE A 97 12.21 -9.49 -52.99
N SER A 98 12.30 -8.16 -52.80
CA SER A 98 12.67 -7.22 -53.87
C SER A 98 14.14 -7.27 -54.28
N ALA A 99 15.03 -7.78 -53.43
CA ALA A 99 16.47 -7.85 -53.67
C ALA A 99 16.91 -9.14 -54.37
N VAL A 100 16.06 -10.17 -54.42
CA VAL A 100 16.36 -11.40 -55.15
C VAL A 100 16.23 -11.12 -56.65
N PRO A 101 17.32 -11.20 -57.44
CA PRO A 101 17.24 -11.02 -58.88
C PRO A 101 16.28 -12.05 -59.47
N SER A 102 15.46 -11.63 -60.43
CA SER A 102 14.37 -12.38 -61.09
C SER A 102 14.79 -13.65 -61.87
N ALA A 103 15.99 -14.18 -61.62
CA ALA A 103 16.49 -15.40 -62.19
C ALA A 103 16.01 -16.61 -61.37
N GLY A 104 14.82 -17.13 -61.69
CA GLY A 104 14.57 -18.58 -61.57
C GLY A 104 13.40 -19.09 -60.73
N ILE A 105 12.64 -18.27 -60.01
CA ILE A 105 11.46 -18.75 -59.26
C ILE A 105 10.19 -18.12 -59.86
N GLY A 106 9.64 -18.78 -60.87
CA GLY A 106 8.49 -18.34 -61.68
C GLY A 106 7.14 -18.20 -60.94
N LEU A 107 7.13 -18.28 -59.61
CA LEU A 107 5.92 -18.16 -58.78
C LEU A 107 5.73 -16.77 -58.16
N LEU A 108 6.75 -15.89 -58.20
CA LEU A 108 6.66 -14.50 -57.72
C LEU A 108 6.56 -13.47 -58.86
N ALA A 109 6.61 -13.90 -60.12
CA ALA A 109 6.44 -13.04 -61.29
C ALA A 109 4.99 -12.54 -61.48
N THR A 110 4.04 -13.05 -60.71
CA THR A 110 2.62 -12.68 -60.74
C THR A 110 2.18 -11.89 -59.50
N VAL A 111 3.09 -11.20 -58.82
CA VAL A 111 2.66 -10.17 -57.86
C VAL A 111 2.24 -8.95 -58.67
N PRO A 112 0.98 -8.51 -58.58
CA PRO A 112 0.47 -7.40 -59.39
C PRO A 112 1.33 -6.16 -59.14
N SER A 113 1.61 -5.43 -60.22
CA SER A 113 2.32 -4.15 -60.24
C SER A 113 1.56 -3.09 -59.42
N ALA A 114 1.63 -3.20 -58.09
CA ALA A 114 1.26 -2.09 -57.23
C ALA A 114 2.14 -0.89 -57.62
N PRO A 115 1.59 0.34 -57.63
CA PRO A 115 2.33 1.52 -58.05
C PRO A 115 3.59 1.62 -57.20
N ALA A 116 4.75 1.72 -57.86
CA ALA A 116 6.07 1.70 -57.22
C ALA A 116 6.21 2.67 -56.03
N SER A 117 5.44 3.77 -56.07
CA SER A 117 5.33 4.76 -54.99
C SER A 117 4.77 4.21 -53.68
N THR A 118 3.73 3.36 -53.71
CA THR A 118 3.11 2.80 -52.49
C THR A 118 4.02 1.79 -51.80
N LEU A 119 4.76 1.00 -52.58
CA LEU A 119 5.71 0.02 -52.09
C LEU A 119 6.96 0.69 -51.49
N GLN A 120 7.45 1.76 -52.11
CA GLN A 120 8.52 2.57 -51.54
C GLN A 120 8.13 3.19 -50.20
N LEU A 121 6.87 3.66 -50.10
CA LEU A 121 6.34 4.26 -48.89
C LEU A 121 6.20 3.23 -47.76
N LEU A 122 5.77 1.99 -48.06
CA LEU A 122 5.75 0.89 -47.09
C LEU A 122 7.17 0.54 -46.58
N LEU A 123 8.15 0.53 -47.47
CA LEU A 123 9.56 0.25 -47.17
C LEU A 123 10.21 1.31 -46.26
N GLN A 124 9.73 2.55 -46.38
CA GLN A 124 10.16 3.69 -45.57
C GLN A 124 9.37 3.75 -44.26
N LEU A 125 8.07 3.48 -44.26
CA LEU A 125 7.25 3.52 -43.04
C LEU A 125 7.53 2.36 -42.09
N SER A 126 7.93 1.19 -42.57
CA SER A 126 8.14 0.01 -41.70
C SER A 126 9.15 0.23 -40.56
N PRO A 127 10.36 0.81 -40.77
CA PRO A 127 11.28 1.13 -39.67
C PRO A 127 10.78 2.25 -38.74
N LEU A 128 9.88 3.15 -39.20
CA LEU A 128 9.24 4.16 -38.34
C LEU A 128 8.09 3.61 -37.51
N ALA A 129 7.43 2.56 -38.00
CA ALA A 129 6.24 2.02 -37.37
C ALA A 129 6.54 1.55 -35.94
N PHE A 130 7.66 0.84 -35.74
CA PHE A 130 8.09 0.36 -34.43
C PHE A 130 8.30 1.48 -33.40
N PRO A 131 9.18 2.48 -33.62
CA PRO A 131 9.42 3.56 -32.65
C PRO A 131 8.18 4.43 -32.43
N LEU A 132 7.36 4.68 -33.46
CA LEU A 132 6.12 5.45 -33.31
C LEU A 132 5.06 4.69 -32.50
N LEU A 133 4.86 3.40 -32.76
CA LEU A 133 3.94 2.57 -32.00
C LEU A 133 4.43 2.34 -30.57
N LEU A 134 5.74 2.28 -30.37
CA LEU A 134 6.34 2.20 -29.04
C LEU A 134 6.15 3.51 -28.27
N TRP A 135 6.33 4.66 -28.92
CA TRP A 135 6.02 5.96 -28.33
C TRP A 135 4.52 6.09 -28.00
N LEU A 136 3.64 5.67 -28.91
CA LEU A 136 2.19 5.65 -28.67
C LEU A 136 1.82 4.69 -27.52
N SER A 137 2.52 3.56 -27.40
CA SER A 137 2.32 2.61 -26.30
C SER A 137 2.49 3.28 -24.95
N PHE A 138 3.42 4.25 -24.80
CA PHE A 138 3.70 4.97 -23.55
C PHE A 138 2.47 5.64 -22.94
N PHE A 139 1.60 6.22 -23.78
CA PHE A 139 0.34 6.85 -23.35
C PHE A 139 -0.73 5.84 -22.93
N LEU A 140 -0.62 4.59 -23.39
CA LEU A 140 -1.53 3.50 -23.06
C LEU A 140 -1.14 2.78 -21.77
N TRP A 141 0.10 2.88 -21.30
CA TRP A 141 0.48 2.33 -19.99
C TRP A 141 -0.30 2.99 -18.86
N PRO A 142 -0.79 2.23 -17.87
CA PRO A 142 -1.59 2.79 -16.78
C PRO A 142 -0.79 3.86 -16.02
N ALA A 143 -1.30 5.09 -16.05
CA ALA A 143 -0.83 6.20 -15.22
C ALA A 143 -1.18 5.90 -13.76
N ALA A 144 -0.33 6.34 -12.82
CA ALA A 144 -0.50 6.02 -11.41
C ALA A 144 -1.70 6.75 -10.78
N SER A 145 -2.18 7.84 -11.40
CA SER A 145 -3.42 8.52 -11.01
C SER A 145 -4.19 9.15 -12.19
N ALA A 146 -5.44 9.54 -11.92
CA ALA A 146 -6.39 10.04 -12.90
C ALA A 146 -6.07 11.48 -13.38
N GLY A 147 -6.07 11.69 -14.69
CA GLY A 147 -6.11 13.01 -15.34
C GLY A 147 -4.78 13.75 -15.40
N ARG A 148 -4.31 14.34 -14.30
CA ARG A 148 -3.21 15.32 -14.27
C ARG A 148 -1.82 14.71 -14.48
N GLU A 149 -1.58 13.50 -13.99
CA GLU A 149 -0.33 12.76 -14.25
C GLU A 149 -0.11 12.47 -15.74
N ARG A 150 -1.18 12.35 -16.54
CA ARG A 150 -1.01 12.17 -17.99
C ARG A 150 -0.44 13.40 -18.66
N LEU A 151 -0.85 14.59 -18.20
CA LEU A 151 -0.31 15.86 -18.69
C LEU A 151 1.16 15.96 -18.32
N LEU A 152 1.53 15.59 -17.09
CA LEU A 152 2.94 15.51 -16.68
C LEU A 152 3.75 14.51 -17.52
N LEU A 153 3.19 13.34 -17.84
CA LEU A 153 3.83 12.35 -18.70
C LEU A 153 3.99 12.85 -20.15
N ILE A 154 2.99 13.54 -20.68
CA ILE A 154 3.08 14.20 -21.99
C ILE A 154 4.20 15.24 -21.96
N LEU A 155 4.25 16.06 -20.91
CA LEU A 155 5.26 17.09 -20.74
C LEU A 155 6.68 16.53 -20.58
N ASP A 156 6.83 15.42 -19.84
CA ASP A 156 8.06 14.64 -19.79
C ASP A 156 8.47 14.16 -21.18
N SER A 157 7.52 13.63 -21.94
CA SER A 157 7.80 13.10 -23.27
C SER A 157 8.30 14.17 -24.23
N PHE A 158 7.71 15.38 -24.17
CA PHE A 158 8.19 16.52 -24.93
C PHE A 158 9.55 17.00 -24.45
N LEU A 159 9.79 17.06 -23.14
CA LEU A 159 11.08 17.48 -22.58
C LEU A 159 12.20 16.53 -23.01
N VAL A 160 11.95 15.22 -22.96
CA VAL A 160 12.91 14.22 -23.43
C VAL A 160 13.12 14.30 -24.94
N LEU A 161 12.06 14.53 -25.72
CA LEU A 161 12.19 14.73 -27.17
C LEU A 161 13.01 15.99 -27.49
N LEU A 162 12.73 17.11 -26.83
CA LEU A 162 13.45 18.38 -27.02
C LEU A 162 14.91 18.30 -26.59
N THR A 163 15.21 17.64 -25.47
CA THR A 163 16.59 17.43 -25.02
C THR A 163 17.35 16.49 -25.96
N SER A 164 16.70 15.43 -26.46
CA SER A 164 17.28 14.55 -27.48
C SER A 164 17.56 15.30 -28.79
N LEU A 165 16.63 16.16 -29.23
CA LEU A 165 16.78 17.00 -30.42
C LEU A 165 17.91 18.02 -30.25
N GLY A 166 18.01 18.66 -29.08
CA GLY A 166 19.10 19.58 -28.76
C GLY A 166 20.46 18.88 -28.69
N LEU A 167 20.52 17.67 -28.11
CA LEU A 167 21.73 16.86 -28.09
C LEU A 167 22.18 16.46 -29.50
N ALA A 168 21.22 16.05 -30.34
CA ALA A 168 21.47 15.71 -31.73
C ALA A 168 21.95 16.90 -32.57
N TRP A 169 21.40 18.09 -32.30
CA TRP A 169 21.88 19.34 -32.88
C TRP A 169 23.33 19.63 -32.48
N ASN A 170 23.66 19.52 -31.20
CA ASN A 170 25.01 19.77 -30.68
C ASN A 170 26.05 18.74 -31.14
N LEU A 171 25.64 17.49 -31.34
CA LEU A 171 26.49 16.44 -31.91
C LEU A 171 26.76 16.63 -33.42
N GLY A 172 26.21 17.68 -34.04
CA GLY A 172 26.41 17.95 -35.46
C GLY A 172 25.69 16.99 -36.39
N ILE A 173 24.72 16.21 -35.87
CA ILE A 173 23.93 15.29 -36.70
C ILE A 173 23.22 16.09 -37.82
N PHE A 174 22.71 17.27 -37.48
CA PHE A 174 22.05 18.18 -38.43
C PHE A 174 23.02 19.06 -39.23
N SER A 175 24.27 19.25 -38.81
CA SER A 175 25.24 20.03 -39.60
C SER A 175 25.75 19.29 -40.83
N SER A 176 25.58 17.96 -40.86
CA SER A 176 25.79 17.11 -42.03
C SER A 176 24.72 17.29 -43.12
N LEU A 177 23.55 17.87 -42.80
CA LEU A 177 22.53 18.23 -43.78
C LEU A 177 22.93 19.50 -44.56
N ARG A 178 23.80 19.34 -45.55
CA ARG A 178 23.94 20.35 -46.60
C ARG A 178 22.71 20.27 -47.50
N TRP A 179 21.81 21.27 -47.39
CA TRP A 179 20.80 21.55 -48.40
C TRP A 179 21.53 21.83 -49.74
N PRO A 180 21.21 21.12 -50.84
CA PRO A 180 19.84 20.91 -51.30
C PRO A 180 19.35 19.46 -51.15
N LEU A 181 18.14 19.31 -50.59
CA LEU A 181 17.41 18.04 -50.54
C LEU A 181 17.07 17.58 -51.97
N SER A 182 17.92 16.75 -52.55
CA SER A 182 17.49 15.86 -53.64
C SER A 182 16.62 14.76 -53.04
N SER A 183 15.39 14.65 -53.54
CA SER A 183 14.36 13.74 -53.05
C SER A 183 14.72 12.27 -53.30
N GLY A 184 14.57 11.41 -52.28
CA GLY A 184 14.39 9.97 -52.52
C GLY A 184 14.94 9.04 -51.44
N ALA A 185 16.24 9.12 -51.13
CA ALA A 185 16.92 8.15 -50.24
C ALA A 185 17.85 8.81 -49.20
N LEU A 186 18.55 9.89 -49.59
CA LEU A 186 19.46 10.63 -48.70
C LEU A 186 18.76 11.23 -47.47
N LEU A 187 17.54 11.74 -47.62
CA LEU A 187 16.76 12.33 -46.51
C LEU A 187 16.44 11.28 -45.43
N TRP A 188 16.11 10.07 -45.86
CA TRP A 188 15.78 8.97 -44.97
C TRP A 188 16.97 8.58 -44.08
N GLU A 189 18.12 8.36 -44.71
CA GLU A 189 19.34 7.90 -44.02
C GLU A 189 19.98 8.99 -43.16
N THR A 190 19.93 10.25 -43.59
CA THR A 190 20.63 11.36 -42.92
C THR A 190 19.81 12.05 -41.83
N LEU A 191 18.48 12.14 -41.96
CA LEU A 191 17.65 12.90 -41.03
C LEU A 191 16.67 12.04 -40.25
N LEU A 192 15.98 11.12 -40.92
CA LEU A 192 14.88 10.40 -40.29
C LEU A 192 15.36 9.30 -39.34
N ARG A 193 16.40 8.56 -39.75
CA ARG A 193 17.01 7.51 -38.93
C ARG A 193 17.56 8.00 -37.57
N PRO A 194 18.39 9.06 -37.50
CA PRO A 194 18.86 9.53 -36.21
C PRO A 194 17.72 10.11 -35.35
N LEU A 195 16.69 10.69 -35.96
CA LEU A 195 15.51 11.18 -35.23
C LEU A 195 14.73 10.01 -34.60
N VAL A 196 14.62 8.89 -35.32
CA VAL A 196 14.05 7.64 -34.80
C VAL A 196 14.86 7.10 -33.62
N ASP A 197 16.19 7.08 -33.70
CA ASP A 197 17.04 6.60 -32.61
C ASP A 197 16.94 7.49 -31.36
N LEU A 198 16.87 8.80 -31.54
CA LEU A 198 16.64 9.76 -30.45
C LEU A 198 15.27 9.57 -29.81
N LEU A 199 14.24 9.31 -30.62
CA LEU A 199 12.91 8.98 -30.12
C LEU A 199 12.95 7.69 -29.29
N LEU A 200 13.65 6.66 -29.75
CA LEU A 200 13.82 5.40 -29.03
C LEU A 200 14.57 5.58 -27.70
N ILE A 201 15.70 6.28 -27.71
CA ILE A 201 16.44 6.61 -26.48
C ILE A 201 15.56 7.41 -25.53
N GLY A 202 14.81 8.38 -26.07
CA GLY A 202 13.87 9.17 -25.29
C GLY A 202 12.79 8.32 -24.64
N THR A 203 12.18 7.39 -25.40
CA THR A 203 11.20 6.45 -24.84
C THR A 203 11.80 5.54 -23.78
N ALA A 204 13.04 5.08 -23.95
CA ALA A 204 13.73 4.25 -22.96
C ALA A 204 14.00 5.02 -21.65
N LEU A 205 14.45 6.28 -21.76
CA LEU A 205 14.66 7.16 -20.60
C LEU A 205 13.36 7.47 -19.86
N LEU A 206 12.25 7.71 -20.60
CA LEU A 206 10.94 7.92 -20.01
C LEU A 206 10.43 6.69 -19.27
N LEU A 207 10.58 5.50 -19.87
CA LEU A 207 10.24 4.23 -19.24
C LEU A 207 11.09 3.99 -17.98
N TRP A 208 12.37 4.36 -18.01
CA TRP A 208 13.26 4.25 -16.87
C TRP A 208 12.89 5.21 -15.73
N LEU A 209 12.62 6.48 -16.05
CA LEU A 209 12.12 7.47 -15.09
C LEU A 209 10.80 7.00 -14.46
N ARG A 210 9.89 6.46 -15.28
CA ARG A 210 8.62 5.90 -14.82
C ARG A 210 8.81 4.68 -13.92
N LEU A 211 9.83 3.86 -14.17
CA LEU A 211 10.18 2.74 -13.30
C LEU A 211 10.73 3.24 -11.95
N GLY A 212 11.50 4.32 -11.95
CA GLY A 212 11.99 4.99 -10.75
C GLY A 212 10.87 5.56 -9.89
N THR A 213 9.89 6.25 -10.49
CA THR A 213 8.73 6.81 -9.78
C THR A 213 7.71 5.73 -9.38
N ALA A 214 7.63 4.63 -10.12
CA ALA A 214 6.84 3.44 -9.76
C ALA A 214 7.35 2.70 -8.50
N SER A 215 8.50 3.08 -7.94
CA SER A 215 9.01 2.52 -6.70
C SER A 215 8.13 2.85 -5.48
N THR A 216 7.42 3.99 -5.53
CA THR A 216 6.57 4.50 -4.44
C THR A 216 5.09 4.14 -4.58
N PHE A 217 4.60 3.78 -5.78
CA PHE A 217 3.18 3.48 -6.02
C PHE A 217 2.85 1.97 -6.02
N THR A 218 1.72 1.63 -5.40
CA THR A 218 1.25 0.27 -5.09
C THR A 218 1.09 -0.65 -6.32
N SER A 219 0.74 -0.13 -7.50
CA SER A 219 0.42 -0.94 -8.68
C SER A 219 1.63 -1.48 -9.46
N TYR A 220 2.81 -0.86 -9.34
CA TYR A 220 4.05 -1.30 -10.01
C TYR A 220 5.08 -1.88 -9.03
N ARG A 221 4.71 -2.10 -7.78
CA ARG A 221 5.55 -2.75 -6.77
C ARG A 221 5.80 -4.23 -7.06
N LEU A 222 4.93 -4.83 -7.89
CA LEU A 222 4.99 -6.24 -8.23
C LEU A 222 6.22 -6.55 -9.10
N PRO A 223 7.09 -7.50 -8.68
CA PRO A 223 8.33 -7.84 -9.36
C PRO A 223 8.20 -8.20 -10.86
N PRO A 224 7.13 -8.87 -11.36
CA PRO A 224 7.06 -9.20 -12.78
C PRO A 224 6.90 -7.98 -13.70
N ARG A 225 6.20 -6.93 -13.24
CA ARG A 225 6.02 -5.70 -14.03
C ARG A 225 7.35 -4.95 -14.15
N ARG A 226 8.10 -4.86 -13.04
CA ARG A 226 9.42 -4.22 -13.01
C ARG A 226 10.44 -4.93 -13.89
N ALA A 227 10.51 -6.26 -13.78
CA ALA A 227 11.43 -7.07 -14.59
C ALA A 227 11.12 -6.94 -16.10
N SER A 228 9.83 -6.99 -16.48
CA SER A 228 9.43 -6.81 -17.89
C SER A 228 9.81 -5.44 -18.43
N LEU A 229 9.56 -4.38 -17.66
CA LEU A 229 9.90 -3.00 -18.05
C LEU A 229 11.41 -2.78 -18.13
N LEU A 230 12.19 -3.30 -17.16
CA LEU A 230 13.65 -3.24 -17.21
C LEU A 230 14.21 -3.94 -18.45
N CYS A 231 13.68 -5.12 -18.77
CA CYS A 231 14.08 -5.86 -19.96
C CYS A 231 13.76 -5.08 -21.24
N LEU A 232 12.60 -4.42 -21.30
CA LEU A 232 12.21 -3.56 -22.42
C LEU A 232 13.16 -2.36 -22.55
N VAL A 233 13.44 -1.64 -21.45
CA VAL A 233 14.36 -0.49 -21.42
C VAL A 233 15.77 -0.90 -21.86
N ALA A 234 16.30 -1.99 -21.30
CA ALA A 234 17.61 -2.51 -21.67
C ALA A 234 17.67 -2.89 -23.16
N GLY A 235 16.64 -3.58 -23.66
CA GLY A 235 16.54 -3.96 -25.07
C GLY A 235 16.53 -2.74 -26.01
N LEU A 236 15.77 -1.69 -25.67
CA LEU A 236 15.69 -0.46 -26.45
C LEU A 236 17.01 0.32 -26.45
N LEU A 237 17.69 0.42 -25.30
CA LEU A 237 18.98 1.10 -25.21
C LEU A 237 20.06 0.37 -26.00
N ILE A 238 20.12 -0.97 -25.90
CA ILE A 238 21.06 -1.79 -26.66
C ILE A 238 20.78 -1.66 -28.17
N TYR A 239 19.51 -1.69 -28.58
CA TYR A 239 19.11 -1.51 -29.97
C TYR A 239 19.51 -0.14 -30.52
N ALA A 240 19.15 0.94 -29.82
CA ALA A 240 19.42 2.30 -30.26
C ALA A 240 20.93 2.62 -30.26
N LEU A 241 21.68 2.12 -29.29
CA LEU A 241 23.14 2.25 -29.26
C LEU A 241 23.78 1.52 -30.45
N ALA A 242 23.31 0.31 -30.77
CA ALA A 242 23.81 -0.45 -31.91
C ALA A 242 23.51 0.25 -33.25
N ASP A 243 22.33 0.83 -33.42
CA ASP A 243 21.98 1.55 -34.65
C ASP A 243 22.78 2.85 -34.80
N LEU A 244 22.96 3.60 -33.71
CA LEU A 244 23.82 4.80 -33.68
C LEU A 244 25.27 4.47 -34.01
N LEU A 245 25.82 3.42 -33.41
CA LEU A 245 27.19 2.96 -33.67
C LEU A 245 27.35 2.50 -35.11
N ALA A 246 26.34 1.83 -35.68
CA ALA A 246 26.34 1.43 -37.09
C ALA A 246 26.33 2.64 -38.04
N GLY A 247 25.55 3.68 -37.74
CA GLY A 247 25.53 4.92 -38.52
C GLY A 247 26.83 5.72 -38.48
N HIS A 248 27.53 5.71 -37.34
CA HIS A 248 28.79 6.47 -37.15
C HIS A 248 30.06 5.62 -37.30
N ALA A 249 29.91 4.36 -37.70
CA ALA A 249 31.00 3.40 -37.72
C ALA A 249 32.17 3.82 -38.62
N LEU A 250 31.90 4.61 -39.67
CA LEU A 250 32.92 5.20 -40.56
C LEU A 250 33.69 6.36 -39.91
N ALA A 251 33.04 7.14 -39.05
CA ALA A 251 33.66 8.28 -38.36
C ALA A 251 34.52 7.83 -37.16
N TRP A 252 34.19 6.69 -36.53
CA TRP A 252 34.88 6.16 -35.36
C TRP A 252 35.69 4.90 -35.68
N SER A 253 36.47 4.96 -36.76
CA SER A 253 37.37 3.87 -37.18
C SER A 253 38.42 3.51 -36.11
N TRP A 254 38.80 4.46 -35.25
CA TRP A 254 39.76 4.26 -34.16
C TRP A 254 39.23 3.34 -33.03
N LEU A 255 37.92 3.27 -32.83
CA LEU A 255 37.29 2.46 -31.77
C LEU A 255 37.22 0.97 -32.14
N TRP A 256 37.32 0.65 -33.43
CA TRP A 256 37.12 -0.71 -33.97
C TRP A 256 38.28 -1.10 -34.91
N PRO A 257 39.45 -1.50 -34.37
CA PRO A 257 40.56 -1.99 -35.17
C PRO A 257 40.21 -3.39 -35.73
N GLY A 258 39.67 -3.47 -36.95
CA GLY A 258 39.31 -4.75 -37.58
C GLY A 258 38.70 -4.62 -38.98
N ALA A 259 38.50 -5.75 -39.66
CA ALA A 259 37.86 -5.79 -40.97
C ALA A 259 36.40 -5.31 -40.89
N PRO A 260 35.92 -4.50 -41.86
CA PRO A 260 34.57 -3.92 -41.83
C PRO A 260 33.47 -4.99 -41.72
N ALA A 261 33.68 -6.16 -42.34
CA ALA A 261 32.75 -7.28 -42.29
C ALA A 261 32.57 -7.88 -40.88
N TRP A 262 33.58 -7.82 -40.02
CA TRP A 262 33.45 -8.29 -38.63
C TRP A 262 32.65 -7.30 -37.79
N ARG A 263 32.94 -6.01 -37.95
CA ARG A 263 32.22 -4.91 -37.27
C ARG A 263 30.71 -4.97 -37.56
N ASP A 264 30.35 -5.14 -38.83
CA ASP A 264 28.94 -5.15 -39.25
C ASP A 264 28.19 -6.39 -38.70
N ARG A 265 28.89 -7.54 -38.52
CA ARG A 265 28.32 -8.73 -37.86
C ARG A 265 28.09 -8.50 -36.37
N VAL A 266 29.06 -7.93 -35.67
CA VAL A 266 28.96 -7.66 -34.23
C VAL A 266 27.79 -6.70 -33.96
N LEU A 267 27.71 -5.60 -34.72
CA LEU A 267 26.62 -4.63 -34.61
C LEU A 267 25.26 -5.26 -34.93
N ALA A 268 25.17 -6.10 -35.98
CA ALA A 268 23.94 -6.81 -36.30
C ALA A 268 23.48 -7.73 -35.17
N VAL A 269 24.41 -8.40 -34.47
CA VAL A 269 24.09 -9.26 -33.34
C VAL A 269 23.61 -8.45 -32.14
N ILE A 270 24.28 -7.33 -31.81
CA ILE A 270 23.85 -6.44 -30.72
C ILE A 270 22.43 -5.90 -31.01
N LEU A 271 22.18 -5.46 -32.25
CA LEU A 271 20.88 -4.98 -32.70
C LEU A 271 19.79 -6.06 -32.57
N ASN A 272 20.07 -7.28 -33.04
CA ASN A 272 19.16 -8.42 -32.92
C ASN A 272 18.90 -8.81 -31.44
N THR A 273 19.92 -8.71 -30.59
CA THR A 273 19.79 -8.97 -29.16
C THR A 273 18.87 -7.96 -28.49
N GLY A 274 18.99 -6.67 -28.84
CA GLY A 274 18.10 -5.61 -28.35
C GLY A 274 16.63 -5.86 -28.74
N LEU A 275 16.36 -6.23 -29.99
CA LEU A 275 15.02 -6.56 -30.48
C LEU A 275 14.43 -7.79 -29.79
N LEU A 276 15.25 -8.82 -29.56
CA LEU A 276 14.83 -10.02 -28.85
C LEU A 276 14.48 -9.72 -27.39
N LEU A 277 15.26 -8.89 -26.70
CA LEU A 277 14.96 -8.44 -25.34
C LEU A 277 13.64 -7.68 -25.27
N CYS A 278 13.30 -6.90 -26.30
CA CYS A 278 12.00 -6.23 -26.39
C CYS A 278 10.83 -7.22 -26.50
N GLY A 279 10.98 -8.30 -27.29
CA GLY A 279 9.98 -9.37 -27.37
C GLY A 279 9.90 -10.22 -26.09
N LEU A 280 11.05 -10.49 -25.47
CA LEU A 280 11.17 -11.24 -24.21
C LEU A 280 10.52 -10.49 -23.05
N ALA A 281 10.58 -9.15 -23.06
CA ALA A 281 9.99 -8.31 -22.01
C ALA A 281 8.50 -8.61 -21.79
N ALA A 282 7.71 -8.72 -22.86
CA ALA A 282 6.30 -9.09 -22.81
C ALA A 282 6.10 -10.51 -22.24
N TYR A 283 7.02 -11.42 -22.56
CA TYR A 283 6.99 -12.81 -22.13
C TYR A 283 7.37 -13.00 -20.64
N LEU A 284 8.36 -12.26 -20.14
CA LEU A 284 8.79 -12.31 -18.73
C LEU A 284 7.64 -11.99 -17.76
N ARG A 285 6.73 -11.10 -18.18
CA ARG A 285 5.50 -10.79 -17.45
C ARG A 285 4.60 -12.00 -17.19
N ARG A 286 4.70 -13.03 -18.04
CA ARG A 286 3.94 -14.28 -17.91
C ARG A 286 4.68 -15.32 -17.05
N VAL A 287 6.00 -15.36 -17.16
CA VAL A 287 6.84 -16.43 -16.57
C VAL A 287 7.28 -16.11 -15.15
N VAL A 288 7.55 -14.84 -14.84
CA VAL A 288 7.95 -14.42 -13.50
C VAL A 288 6.73 -14.49 -12.59
N ARG A 289 6.67 -15.55 -11.77
CA ARG A 289 5.66 -15.70 -10.71
C ARG A 289 6.15 -14.99 -9.47
N CYS A 290 5.30 -14.18 -8.85
CA CYS A 290 5.54 -13.76 -7.47
C CYS A 290 5.43 -15.01 -6.58
N PRO A 291 6.39 -15.26 -5.68
CA PRO A 291 6.21 -16.28 -4.67
C PRO A 291 4.94 -15.94 -3.85
N PRO A 292 3.99 -16.89 -3.67
CA PRO A 292 2.73 -16.64 -2.98
C PRO A 292 2.90 -16.21 -1.51
N GLY A 293 4.10 -16.38 -0.94
CA GLY A 293 4.42 -15.99 0.44
C GLY A 293 4.48 -14.49 0.71
N GLU A 294 4.69 -13.64 -0.30
CA GLU A 294 4.78 -12.18 -0.11
C GLU A 294 3.48 -11.41 -0.39
N ALA A 295 2.52 -12.03 -1.10
CA ALA A 295 1.26 -11.40 -1.47
C ALA A 295 0.07 -11.84 -0.60
N GLY A 296 0.15 -13.02 0.03
CA GLY A 296 -0.84 -13.55 0.97
C GLY A 296 -0.39 -13.51 2.44
N GLY A 297 0.88 -13.21 2.69
CA GLY A 297 1.29 -12.74 4.01
C GLY A 297 0.67 -11.38 4.19
N ALA A 298 -0.41 -11.32 4.98
CA ALA A 298 -0.69 -10.15 5.77
C ALA A 298 0.66 -9.66 6.28
N THR A 299 1.18 -8.57 5.71
CA THR A 299 2.11 -7.73 6.42
C THR A 299 1.51 -7.64 7.81
N PRO A 300 2.19 -8.13 8.87
CA PRO A 300 1.69 -7.91 10.21
C PRO A 300 1.35 -6.44 10.25
N ALA A 301 0.07 -6.14 10.51
CA ALA A 301 -0.40 -4.77 10.65
C ALA A 301 0.71 -4.04 11.40
N PRO A 302 1.30 -2.97 10.83
CA PRO A 302 2.51 -2.35 11.37
C PRO A 302 2.29 -2.22 12.86
N ARG A 303 3.05 -3.04 13.59
CA ARG A 303 2.73 -3.47 14.94
C ARG A 303 3.01 -2.28 15.84
N ASP A 304 2.00 -1.42 16.02
CA ASP A 304 1.96 -0.28 16.92
C ASP A 304 3.29 0.48 17.07
N GLU A 305 4.10 0.57 16.01
CA GLU A 305 5.06 1.67 15.93
C GLU A 305 4.18 2.89 15.79
N PRO A 306 4.21 3.80 16.78
CA PRO A 306 3.13 4.74 16.94
C PRO A 306 3.09 5.57 15.66
N LEU A 307 1.96 5.56 14.97
CA LEU A 307 1.67 6.50 13.87
C LEU A 307 2.10 7.92 14.25
N ARG A 308 2.05 8.25 15.55
CA ARG A 308 2.66 9.42 16.19
C ARG A 308 4.16 9.65 15.89
N GLN A 309 5.04 8.65 15.85
CA GLN A 309 6.47 8.81 15.51
C GLN A 309 6.71 9.04 14.01
N GLN A 310 5.95 8.39 13.13
CA GLN A 310 6.02 8.67 11.68
C GLN A 310 5.39 10.03 11.34
N LEU A 311 4.24 10.35 11.94
CA LEU A 311 3.56 11.64 11.78
C LEU A 311 4.36 12.80 12.39
N SER A 312 4.99 12.61 13.57
CA SER A 312 5.85 13.64 14.16
C SER A 312 7.13 13.86 13.35
N ARG A 313 7.72 12.82 12.76
CA ARG A 313 8.84 13.01 11.82
C ARG A 313 8.40 13.77 10.57
N CYS A 314 7.21 13.48 10.03
CA CYS A 314 6.67 14.22 8.88
C CYS A 314 6.30 15.68 9.20
N LEU A 315 5.65 15.94 10.34
CA LEU A 315 5.24 17.28 10.76
C LEU A 315 6.44 18.16 11.14
N VAL A 316 7.40 17.64 11.90
CA VAL A 316 8.58 18.40 12.37
C VAL A 316 9.55 18.74 11.23
N GLN A 317 9.61 17.93 10.17
CA GLN A 317 10.42 18.25 8.98
C GLN A 317 9.75 19.25 8.03
N HIS A 318 8.41 19.34 8.01
CA HIS A 318 7.71 20.20 7.07
C HIS A 318 7.47 21.62 7.63
N ASP A 319 7.19 21.74 8.93
CA ASP A 319 6.88 23.03 9.55
C ASP A 319 8.08 23.99 9.57
N ARG A 320 9.31 23.46 9.58
CA ARG A 320 10.55 24.26 9.45
C ARG A 320 10.89 24.72 8.03
N ARG A 321 10.18 24.26 6.99
CA ARG A 321 10.48 24.60 5.58
C ARG A 321 9.39 25.39 4.86
N VAL A 322 8.18 25.48 5.41
CA VAL A 322 7.02 26.06 4.70
C VAL A 322 6.82 27.57 4.97
N THR A 323 7.50 28.15 5.95
CA THR A 323 7.39 29.60 6.26
C THR A 323 8.37 30.49 5.49
N ALA A 324 9.26 29.93 4.66
CA ALA A 324 10.13 30.73 3.80
C ALA A 324 9.47 30.99 2.44
N PHE A 325 8.85 32.16 2.32
CA PHE A 325 8.40 32.88 1.12
C PHE A 325 8.30 32.08 -0.20
N PRO A 326 7.08 31.79 -0.71
CA PRO A 326 6.89 31.11 -2.00
C PRO A 326 7.55 31.85 -3.18
N PHE A 327 7.83 33.14 -3.03
CA PHE A 327 8.50 33.98 -4.02
C PHE A 327 9.96 33.56 -4.29
N VAL A 328 10.70 33.10 -3.27
CA VAL A 328 12.12 32.70 -3.40
C VAL A 328 12.27 31.46 -4.28
N ILE A 329 11.26 30.59 -4.28
CA ILE A 329 11.24 29.36 -5.09
C ILE A 329 10.97 29.67 -6.58
N TYR A 330 10.16 30.69 -6.88
CA TYR A 330 9.83 31.07 -8.26
C TYR A 330 10.86 32.00 -8.92
N LEU A 331 11.61 32.77 -8.12
CA LEU A 331 12.66 33.68 -8.57
C LEU A 331 13.67 33.05 -9.56
N PRO A 332 14.30 31.89 -9.29
CA PRO A 332 15.25 31.30 -10.23
C PRO A 332 14.61 30.90 -11.56
N HIS A 333 13.30 30.59 -11.59
CA HIS A 333 12.60 30.18 -12.81
C HIS A 333 12.28 31.38 -13.69
N ILE A 334 11.83 32.48 -13.07
CA ILE A 334 11.60 33.74 -13.77
C ILE A 334 12.93 34.27 -14.32
N LEU A 335 14.00 34.21 -13.52
CA LEU A 335 15.33 34.64 -13.94
C LEU A 335 15.85 33.81 -15.13
N LEU A 336 15.70 32.48 -15.09
CA LEU A 336 16.06 31.59 -16.19
C LEU A 336 15.28 31.90 -17.48
N ILE A 337 13.96 32.11 -17.39
CA ILE A 337 13.11 32.47 -18.53
C ILE A 337 13.54 33.82 -19.12
N THR A 338 13.82 34.82 -18.27
CA THR A 338 14.28 36.14 -18.72
C THR A 338 15.66 36.11 -19.38
N CYS A 339 16.62 35.39 -18.81
CA CYS A 339 17.93 35.18 -19.43
C CYS A 339 17.80 34.50 -20.80
N PHE A 340 16.87 33.55 -20.91
CA PHE A 340 16.62 32.86 -22.17
C PHE A 340 16.00 33.78 -23.24
N ALA A 341 14.99 34.57 -22.86
CA ALA A 341 14.37 35.54 -23.75
C ALA A 341 15.41 36.54 -24.31
N ILE A 342 16.31 37.02 -23.44
CA ILE A 342 17.41 37.92 -23.81
C ILE A 342 18.39 37.23 -24.78
N LEU A 343 18.76 35.97 -24.52
CA LEU A 343 19.63 35.19 -25.40
C LEU A 343 18.99 34.97 -26.77
N THR A 344 17.71 34.59 -26.83
CA THR A 344 17.00 34.42 -28.12
C THR A 344 16.89 35.73 -28.90
N TRP A 345 16.67 36.84 -28.19
CA TRP A 345 16.61 38.17 -28.79
C TRP A 345 17.96 38.59 -29.38
N ASN A 346 19.04 38.40 -28.63
CA ASN A 346 20.39 38.72 -29.10
C ASN A 346 20.82 37.87 -30.30
N VAL A 347 20.45 36.58 -30.32
CA VAL A 347 20.75 35.69 -31.44
C VAL A 347 19.87 35.97 -32.66
N TRP A 348 18.63 36.43 -32.47
CA TRP A 348 17.81 36.93 -33.57
C TRP A 348 18.46 38.15 -34.22
N GLN A 349 18.98 39.09 -33.42
CA GLN A 349 19.65 40.29 -33.93
C GLN A 349 20.98 40.00 -34.63
N SER A 350 21.69 38.93 -34.29
CA SER A 350 22.99 38.59 -34.89
C SER A 350 22.90 38.04 -36.32
N GLY A 351 21.69 37.81 -36.84
CA GLY A 351 21.46 37.34 -38.22
C GLY A 351 21.89 35.90 -38.50
N GLN A 352 22.43 35.17 -37.51
CA GLN A 352 22.87 33.79 -37.66
C GLN A 352 21.70 32.81 -37.48
N ARG A 353 21.03 32.48 -38.58
CA ARG A 353 19.85 31.58 -38.60
C ARG A 353 20.10 30.22 -37.91
N GLN A 354 21.30 29.66 -37.99
CA GLN A 354 21.63 28.35 -37.39
C GLN A 354 21.69 28.41 -35.85
N LEU A 355 22.29 29.47 -35.28
CA LEU A 355 22.30 29.68 -33.84
C LEU A 355 20.89 30.01 -33.33
N PHE A 356 20.09 30.74 -34.11
CA PHE A 356 18.73 31.10 -33.73
C PHE A 356 17.84 29.88 -33.52
N ILE A 357 17.88 28.91 -34.45
CA ILE A 357 17.10 27.67 -34.34
C ILE A 357 17.53 26.86 -33.11
N GLY A 358 18.84 26.73 -32.87
CA GLY A 358 19.37 26.04 -31.68
C GLY A 358 18.93 26.70 -30.37
N CYS A 359 19.00 28.03 -30.30
CA CYS A 359 18.50 28.78 -29.15
C CYS A 359 16.98 28.62 -28.99
N LEU A 360 16.19 28.63 -30.06
CA LEU A 360 14.74 28.44 -29.97
C LEU A 360 14.39 27.07 -29.37
N VAL A 361 15.04 26.00 -29.82
CA VAL A 361 14.84 24.63 -29.30
C VAL A 361 15.22 24.54 -27.82
N LEU A 362 16.36 25.12 -27.43
CA LEU A 362 16.81 25.14 -26.04
C LEU A 362 15.85 25.96 -25.15
N GLY A 363 15.27 27.04 -25.67
CA GLY A 363 14.30 27.87 -24.95
C GLY A 363 13.00 27.17 -24.71
N LEU A 364 12.52 26.49 -25.74
CA LEU A 364 11.31 25.69 -25.63
C LEU A 364 11.50 24.54 -24.64
N ALA A 365 12.67 23.89 -24.63
CA ALA A 365 13.03 22.88 -23.63
C ALA A 365 13.03 23.44 -22.19
N ILE A 366 13.64 24.61 -21.99
CA ILE A 366 13.71 25.26 -20.68
C ILE A 366 12.32 25.73 -20.21
N CYS A 367 11.51 26.31 -21.09
CA CYS A 367 10.13 26.71 -20.78
C CYS A 367 9.29 25.49 -20.37
N LEU A 368 9.41 24.36 -21.08
CA LEU A 368 8.76 23.11 -20.69
C LEU A 368 9.26 22.59 -19.33
N ALA A 369 10.56 22.68 -19.06
CA ALA A 369 11.14 22.28 -17.79
C ALA A 369 10.58 23.12 -16.63
N CYS A 370 10.52 24.44 -16.81
CA CYS A 370 9.92 25.36 -15.84
C CYS A 370 8.45 25.07 -15.65
N TRP A 371 7.68 24.89 -16.73
CA TRP A 371 6.26 24.54 -16.65
C TRP A 371 6.06 23.22 -15.88
N ARG A 372 6.91 22.23 -16.12
CA ARG A 372 6.89 20.96 -15.38
C ARG A 372 7.13 21.15 -13.89
N LEU A 373 8.16 21.92 -13.54
CA LEU A 373 8.50 22.23 -12.15
C LEU A 373 7.37 22.98 -11.44
N LEU A 374 6.69 23.91 -12.13
CA LEU A 374 5.53 24.62 -11.59
C LEU A 374 4.36 23.67 -11.31
N LEU A 375 4.06 22.77 -12.25
CA LEU A 375 3.01 21.77 -12.07
C LEU A 375 3.30 20.81 -10.93
N THR A 376 4.53 20.29 -10.83
CA THR A 376 4.90 19.39 -9.72
C THR A 376 4.84 20.10 -8.37
N GLN A 377 5.23 21.38 -8.29
CA GLN A 377 5.06 22.16 -7.06
C GLN A 377 3.60 22.40 -6.72
N ALA A 378 2.74 22.71 -7.71
CA ALA A 378 1.31 22.90 -7.49
C ALA A 378 0.65 21.61 -6.98
N GLU A 379 1.04 20.46 -7.52
CA GLU A 379 0.60 19.15 -7.06
C GLU A 379 1.08 18.83 -5.66
N ASN A 380 2.36 19.06 -5.35
CA ASN A 380 2.89 18.87 -4.00
C ASN A 380 2.13 19.70 -2.97
N ARG A 381 1.77 20.96 -3.30
CA ARG A 381 0.94 21.81 -2.43
C ARG A 381 -0.49 21.32 -2.31
N HIS A 382 -1.06 20.74 -3.36
CA HIS A 382 -2.40 20.20 -3.32
C HIS A 382 -2.45 18.92 -2.47
N LEU A 383 -1.52 18.00 -2.68
CA LEU A 383 -1.36 16.79 -1.90
C LEU A 383 -1.07 17.10 -0.44
N ALA A 384 -0.18 18.06 -0.16
CA ALA A 384 0.06 18.52 1.20
C ALA A 384 -1.24 18.98 1.86
N ARG A 385 -2.04 19.82 1.18
CA ARG A 385 -3.34 20.28 1.72
C ARG A 385 -4.31 19.14 1.99
N LEU A 386 -4.41 18.16 1.09
CA LEU A 386 -5.29 17.00 1.27
C LEU A 386 -4.83 16.12 2.44
N LEU A 387 -3.53 15.83 2.53
CA LEU A 387 -2.95 15.05 3.62
C LEU A 387 -3.06 15.78 4.96
N PHE A 388 -2.88 17.10 4.99
CA PHE A 388 -3.10 17.89 6.19
C PHE A 388 -4.57 17.88 6.62
N GLY A 389 -5.50 17.95 5.67
CA GLY A 389 -6.93 17.83 5.97
C GLY A 389 -7.29 16.49 6.62
N SER A 390 -6.90 15.38 6.00
CA SER A 390 -7.21 14.05 6.54
C SER A 390 -6.51 13.77 7.87
N CYS A 391 -5.23 14.16 8.01
CA CYS A 391 -4.51 14.00 9.27
C CYS A 391 -5.11 14.87 10.38
N GLN A 392 -5.64 16.06 10.06
CA GLN A 392 -6.27 16.93 11.05
C GLN A 392 -7.57 16.33 11.59
N GLU A 393 -8.38 15.69 10.73
CA GLU A 393 -9.58 14.96 11.16
C GLU A 393 -9.22 13.78 12.07
N GLU A 394 -8.20 12.99 11.70
CA GLU A 394 -7.73 11.87 12.54
C GLU A 394 -7.17 12.35 13.89
N ILE A 395 -6.41 13.45 13.92
CA ILE A 395 -5.89 14.04 15.15
C ILE A 395 -7.04 14.54 16.03
N GLN A 396 -8.04 15.22 15.47
CA GLN A 396 -9.22 15.68 16.22
C GLN A 396 -10.02 14.51 16.81
N HIS A 397 -10.18 13.42 16.06
CA HIS A 397 -10.82 12.20 16.56
C HIS A 397 -10.01 11.56 17.70
N LEU A 398 -8.69 11.49 17.58
CA LEU A 398 -7.82 10.96 18.64
C LEU A 398 -7.81 11.84 19.88
N GLU A 399 -7.80 13.16 19.72
CA GLU A 399 -7.91 14.10 20.84
C GLU A 399 -9.23 13.91 21.59
N ALA A 400 -10.36 13.84 20.88
CA ALA A 400 -11.66 13.57 21.49
C ALA A 400 -11.70 12.21 22.24
N GLN A 401 -11.09 11.17 21.66
CA GLN A 401 -10.95 9.86 22.33
C GLN A 401 -10.08 9.94 23.59
N VAL A 402 -8.96 10.66 23.54
CA VAL A 402 -8.09 10.85 24.71
C VAL A 402 -8.82 11.65 25.81
N TYR A 403 -9.56 12.70 25.46
CA TYR A 403 -10.35 13.47 26.42
C TYR A 403 -11.44 12.63 27.09
N THR A 404 -12.17 11.80 26.32
CA THR A 404 -13.21 10.93 26.88
C THR A 404 -12.64 9.82 27.77
N CYS A 405 -11.53 9.20 27.38
CA CYS A 405 -10.82 8.22 28.20
C CYS A 405 -10.25 8.83 29.49
N SER A 406 -9.64 10.02 29.40
CA SER A 406 -9.13 10.75 30.57
C SER A 406 -10.25 11.10 31.55
N ARG A 407 -11.40 11.58 31.05
CA ARG A 407 -12.58 11.87 31.88
C ARG A 407 -13.13 10.63 32.57
N ARG A 408 -13.20 9.49 31.86
CA ARG A 408 -13.60 8.20 32.46
C ARG A 408 -12.61 7.73 33.52
N SER A 409 -11.30 7.84 33.26
CA SER A 409 -10.26 7.48 34.24
C SER A 409 -10.40 8.30 35.53
N ASN A 410 -10.54 9.63 35.41
CA ASN A 410 -10.70 10.50 36.57
C ASN A 410 -11.99 10.20 37.36
N ALA A 411 -13.08 9.84 36.67
CA ALA A 411 -14.34 9.44 37.32
C ALA A 411 -14.16 8.13 38.10
N LEU A 412 -13.53 7.12 37.50
CA LEU A 412 -13.23 5.84 38.14
C LEU A 412 -12.28 6.00 39.33
N GLU A 413 -11.25 6.85 39.22
CA GLU A 413 -10.33 7.14 40.32
C GLU A 413 -11.04 7.81 41.50
N ALA A 414 -11.94 8.76 41.25
CA ALA A 414 -12.74 9.39 42.30
C ALA A 414 -13.67 8.38 43.01
N GLN A 415 -14.24 7.42 42.27
CA GLN A 415 -15.05 6.36 42.84
C GLN A 415 -14.22 5.34 43.63
N LEU A 416 -13.04 4.98 43.13
CA LEU A 416 -12.09 4.13 43.87
C LEU A 416 -11.63 4.78 45.17
N ALA A 417 -11.45 6.09 45.20
CA ALA A 417 -11.13 6.82 46.43
C ALA A 417 -12.26 6.69 47.47
N ARG A 418 -13.53 6.81 47.06
CA ARG A 418 -14.70 6.60 47.95
C ARG A 418 -14.81 5.17 48.45
N LEU A 419 -14.58 4.18 47.58
CA LEU A 419 -14.55 2.76 47.97
C LEU A 419 -13.47 2.50 49.03
N ARG A 420 -12.28 3.08 48.86
CA ARG A 420 -11.18 2.98 49.83
C ARG A 420 -11.52 3.63 51.16
N GLU A 421 -12.19 4.78 51.13
CA GLU A 421 -12.63 5.49 52.33
C GLU A 421 -13.63 4.66 53.14
N VAL A 422 -14.65 4.08 52.49
CA VAL A 422 -15.63 3.24 53.17
C VAL A 422 -15.01 1.93 53.66
N LEU A 423 -14.09 1.33 52.91
CA LEU A 423 -13.30 0.20 53.38
C LEU A 423 -12.50 0.53 54.64
N ALA A 424 -11.88 1.70 54.69
CA ALA A 424 -11.16 2.15 55.87
C ALA A 424 -12.10 2.37 57.08
N GLN A 425 -13.31 2.88 56.84
CA GLN A 425 -14.33 3.04 57.89
C GLN A 425 -14.87 1.69 58.41
N LEU A 426 -15.10 0.72 57.51
CA LEU A 426 -15.50 -0.64 57.88
C LEU A 426 -14.39 -1.34 58.68
N ALA A 427 -13.13 -1.20 58.26
CA ALA A 427 -11.98 -1.72 58.98
C ALA A 427 -11.80 -1.07 60.36
N ALA A 428 -12.22 0.18 60.53
CA ALA A 428 -12.25 0.88 61.81
C ALA A 428 -13.44 0.50 62.71
N GLY A 429 -14.30 -0.43 62.28
CA GLY A 429 -15.45 -0.93 63.05
C GLY A 429 -16.74 -0.13 62.87
N ASN A 430 -16.78 0.84 61.95
CA ASN A 430 -18.03 1.56 61.64
C ASN A 430 -18.86 0.77 60.60
N LEU A 431 -19.62 -0.21 61.08
CA LEU A 431 -20.47 -1.06 60.24
C LEU A 431 -21.68 -0.34 59.61
N ALA A 432 -21.96 0.89 60.02
CA ALA A 432 -23.01 1.71 59.40
C ALA A 432 -22.56 2.37 58.09
N ALA A 433 -21.26 2.36 57.78
CA ALA A 433 -20.72 2.93 56.54
C ALA A 433 -21.16 2.08 55.34
N ARG A 434 -22.06 2.61 54.52
CA ARG A 434 -22.62 1.96 53.32
C ARG A 434 -22.20 2.70 52.06
N LEU A 435 -21.98 1.96 50.98
CA LEU A 435 -21.74 2.55 49.67
C LEU A 435 -23.05 2.62 48.87
N GLU A 436 -23.38 3.80 48.34
CA GLU A 436 -24.42 3.94 47.32
C GLU A 436 -23.85 3.54 45.95
N PRO A 437 -24.47 2.60 45.22
CA PRO A 437 -23.99 2.16 43.92
C PRO A 437 -24.31 3.22 42.86
N ALA A 438 -23.37 4.14 42.62
CA ALA A 438 -23.60 5.27 41.72
C ALA A 438 -23.42 4.96 40.22
N GLU A 439 -22.68 3.91 39.82
CA GLU A 439 -22.44 3.56 38.40
C GLU A 439 -22.21 2.05 38.17
N ASP A 440 -22.51 1.58 36.96
CA ASP A 440 -22.53 0.14 36.58
C ASP A 440 -21.17 -0.57 36.64
N ASP A 441 -20.05 0.11 36.34
CA ASP A 441 -18.72 -0.52 36.25
C ASP A 441 -18.17 -0.97 37.62
N LEU A 442 -18.48 -0.22 38.69
CA LEU A 442 -18.04 -0.52 40.07
C LEU A 442 -19.19 -1.01 40.97
N LYS A 443 -20.40 -1.11 40.43
CA LYS A 443 -21.58 -1.70 41.09
C LYS A 443 -21.34 -3.08 41.70
N PRO A 444 -20.72 -4.06 41.01
CA PRO A 444 -20.51 -5.38 41.61
C PRO A 444 -19.59 -5.31 42.84
N LEU A 445 -18.59 -4.44 42.82
CA LEU A 445 -17.68 -4.22 43.95
C LEU A 445 -18.42 -3.55 45.12
N ALA A 446 -19.19 -2.49 44.87
CA ALA A 446 -19.98 -1.82 45.90
C ALA A 446 -21.00 -2.76 46.57
N ILE A 447 -21.70 -3.59 45.78
CA ILE A 447 -22.64 -4.60 46.30
C ILE A 447 -21.89 -5.63 47.14
N SER A 448 -20.74 -6.12 46.68
CA SER A 448 -19.96 -7.11 47.42
C SER A 448 -19.47 -6.58 48.78
N LEU A 449 -19.08 -5.31 48.84
CA LEU A 449 -18.67 -4.67 50.10
C LEU A 449 -19.84 -4.48 51.06
N ASN A 450 -21.00 -4.03 50.57
CA ASN A 450 -22.19 -3.91 51.40
C ASN A 450 -22.65 -5.29 51.93
N GLN A 451 -22.57 -6.34 51.10
CA GLN A 451 -22.86 -7.72 51.55
C GLN A 451 -21.87 -8.21 52.60
N LEU A 452 -20.60 -7.83 52.49
CA LEU A 452 -19.59 -8.16 53.50
C LEU A 452 -19.88 -7.42 54.80
N ALA A 453 -20.20 -6.12 54.74
CA ALA A 453 -20.61 -5.35 55.92
C ALA A 453 -21.85 -5.94 56.60
N ASP A 454 -22.87 -6.36 55.83
CA ASP A 454 -24.06 -7.02 56.39
C ASP A 454 -23.72 -8.38 57.03
N ARG A 455 -22.75 -9.13 56.48
CA ARG A 455 -22.29 -10.40 57.07
C ARG A 455 -21.53 -10.18 58.36
N GLU A 456 -20.60 -9.22 58.40
CA GLU A 456 -19.86 -8.86 59.62
C GLU A 456 -20.81 -8.36 60.71
N MET A 457 -21.77 -7.50 60.38
CA MET A 457 -22.80 -7.05 61.31
C MET A 457 -23.61 -8.21 61.91
N ARG A 458 -23.99 -9.19 61.08
CA ARG A 458 -24.69 -10.38 61.58
C ARG A 458 -23.81 -11.24 62.48
N LEU A 459 -22.52 -11.40 62.15
CA LEU A 459 -21.58 -12.15 62.96
C LEU A 459 -21.34 -11.46 64.31
N GLU A 460 -21.23 -10.13 64.34
CA GLU A 460 -21.14 -9.37 65.58
C GLU A 460 -22.39 -9.52 66.45
N LEU A 461 -23.58 -9.37 65.86
CA LEU A 461 -24.85 -9.58 66.57
C LEU A 461 -24.98 -11.01 67.09
N TRP A 462 -24.56 -12.00 66.30
CA TRP A 462 -24.56 -13.41 66.69
C TRP A 462 -23.58 -13.70 67.82
N ASN A 463 -22.38 -13.09 67.78
CA ASN A 463 -21.39 -13.21 68.83
C ASN A 463 -21.87 -12.57 70.13
N GLN A 464 -22.47 -11.37 70.06
CA GLN A 464 -23.09 -10.73 71.22
C GLN A 464 -24.20 -11.61 71.80
N HIS A 465 -25.07 -12.17 70.96
CA HIS A 465 -26.13 -13.07 71.41
C HIS A 465 -25.58 -14.34 72.06
N ASN A 466 -24.55 -14.97 71.49
CA ASN A 466 -23.92 -16.16 72.09
C ASN A 466 -23.20 -15.85 73.40
N GLN A 467 -22.57 -14.68 73.51
CA GLN A 467 -21.96 -14.24 74.77
C GLN A 467 -23.03 -14.08 75.85
N LEU A 468 -24.15 -13.42 75.54
CA LEU A 468 -25.29 -13.29 76.46
C LEU A 468 -25.87 -14.66 76.84
N LEU A 469 -26.09 -15.54 75.85
CA LEU A 469 -26.58 -16.89 76.08
C LEU A 469 -25.63 -17.70 76.96
N ARG A 470 -24.33 -17.62 76.72
CA ARG A 470 -23.32 -18.33 77.49
C ARG A 470 -23.30 -17.85 78.94
N ILE A 471 -23.30 -16.54 79.17
CA ILE A 471 -23.37 -15.95 80.52
C ILE A 471 -24.65 -16.43 81.23
N ALA A 472 -25.80 -16.36 80.55
CA ALA A 472 -27.07 -16.79 81.12
C ALA A 472 -27.11 -18.29 81.44
N LEU A 473 -26.54 -19.15 80.60
CA LEU A 473 -26.44 -20.58 80.86
C LEU A 473 -25.46 -20.89 81.99
N GLU A 474 -24.30 -20.22 82.06
CA GLU A 474 -23.34 -20.36 83.15
C GLU A 474 -23.99 -19.96 84.49
N ASP A 475 -24.72 -18.83 84.52
CA ASP A 475 -25.47 -18.37 85.69
C ASP A 475 -26.58 -19.35 86.10
N LEU A 476 -27.31 -19.90 85.12
CA LEU A 476 -28.38 -20.87 85.35
C LEU A 476 -27.83 -22.21 85.86
N CYS A 477 -26.73 -22.70 85.30
CA CYS A 477 -26.04 -23.89 85.80
C CYS A 477 -25.57 -23.69 87.24
N ALA A 478 -24.95 -22.54 87.55
CA ALA A 478 -24.55 -22.20 88.91
C ALA A 478 -25.76 -22.13 89.87
N ALA A 479 -26.91 -21.63 89.43
CA ALA A 479 -28.14 -21.63 90.22
C ALA A 479 -28.69 -23.05 90.46
N LEU A 480 -28.67 -23.92 89.43
CA LEU A 480 -29.10 -25.32 89.55
C LEU A 480 -28.18 -26.15 90.45
N GLU A 481 -26.87 -25.91 90.40
CA GLU A 481 -25.90 -26.58 91.28
C GLU A 481 -26.08 -26.24 92.76
N ARG A 482 -26.70 -25.10 93.09
CA ARG A 482 -27.05 -24.69 94.48
C ARG A 482 -28.36 -25.27 94.99
N CYS A 483 -29.24 -25.76 94.12
CA CYS A 483 -30.50 -26.39 94.55
C CYS A 483 -30.33 -27.67 95.40
N PRO A 484 -29.42 -28.61 95.12
CA PRO A 484 -29.24 -29.79 95.97
C PRO A 484 -28.73 -29.46 97.39
N SER A 485 -28.19 -28.26 97.63
CA SER A 485 -27.84 -27.76 98.96
C SER A 485 -29.03 -27.19 99.77
N GLY A 486 -30.25 -27.21 99.23
CA GLY A 486 -31.46 -26.78 99.93
C GLY A 486 -31.78 -25.28 99.85
N GLU A 487 -31.09 -24.53 98.99
CA GLU A 487 -31.41 -23.13 98.69
C GLU A 487 -32.54 -23.03 97.65
N PRO A 488 -33.45 -22.03 97.76
CA PRO A 488 -34.52 -21.83 96.80
C PRO A 488 -33.96 -21.48 95.42
N LEU A 489 -34.49 -22.12 94.36
CA LEU A 489 -34.12 -21.82 92.98
C LEU A 489 -34.58 -20.41 92.62
N VAL A 490 -33.66 -19.44 92.60
CA VAL A 490 -33.90 -18.10 92.07
C VAL A 490 -33.38 -18.04 90.65
N ILE A 491 -34.25 -17.74 89.68
CA ILE A 491 -33.86 -17.58 88.28
C ILE A 491 -33.00 -16.30 88.17
N PRO A 492 -31.76 -16.38 87.65
CA PRO A 492 -30.91 -15.20 87.47
C PRO A 492 -31.52 -14.21 86.47
N PRO A 493 -31.36 -12.88 86.67
CA PRO A 493 -31.88 -11.86 85.75
C PRO A 493 -31.24 -11.94 84.37
N SER A 494 -30.04 -12.52 84.25
CA SER A 494 -29.36 -12.80 82.99
C SER A 494 -30.15 -13.73 82.06
N CYS A 495 -31.09 -14.51 82.60
CA CYS A 495 -31.94 -15.43 81.85
C CYS A 495 -33.22 -14.78 81.31
N GLU A 496 -33.58 -13.57 81.75
CA GLU A 496 -34.77 -12.86 81.30
C GLU A 496 -34.55 -12.27 79.91
N GLY A 497 -35.45 -12.58 78.95
CA GLY A 497 -35.38 -12.06 77.58
C GLY A 497 -34.63 -12.93 76.56
N ILE A 498 -34.11 -14.11 76.96
CA ILE A 498 -33.58 -15.10 76.02
C ILE A 498 -34.64 -16.19 75.79
N PRO A 499 -35.31 -16.22 74.63
CA PRO A 499 -36.48 -17.08 74.41
C PRO A 499 -36.15 -18.57 74.45
N GLN A 500 -34.90 -18.96 74.15
CA GLN A 500 -34.46 -20.35 74.24
C GLN A 500 -34.40 -20.84 75.70
N ILE A 501 -33.89 -20.00 76.61
CA ILE A 501 -33.80 -20.33 78.05
C ILE A 501 -35.20 -20.33 78.67
N GLU A 502 -36.05 -19.37 78.32
CA GLU A 502 -37.44 -19.34 78.79
C GLU A 502 -38.23 -20.59 78.35
N ARG A 503 -38.02 -21.06 77.12
CA ARG A 503 -38.59 -22.33 76.65
C ARG A 503 -38.03 -23.53 77.42
N LEU A 504 -36.74 -23.55 77.73
CA LEU A 504 -36.15 -24.62 78.53
C LEU A 504 -36.71 -24.64 79.95
N LEU A 505 -36.82 -23.48 80.60
CA LEU A 505 -37.37 -23.33 81.94
C LEU A 505 -38.86 -23.73 82.03
N THR A 506 -39.63 -23.49 80.96
CA THR A 506 -41.04 -23.89 80.89
C THR A 506 -41.21 -25.39 80.63
N VAL A 507 -40.42 -25.98 79.71
CA VAL A 507 -40.50 -27.41 79.39
C VAL A 507 -40.00 -28.29 80.55
N THR A 508 -38.98 -27.85 81.27
CA THR A 508 -38.43 -28.58 82.42
C THR A 508 -39.24 -28.42 83.70
N GLY A 509 -40.27 -27.56 83.71
CA GLY A 509 -41.10 -27.27 84.89
C GLY A 509 -40.38 -26.46 85.96
N LEU A 510 -39.11 -26.10 85.77
CA LEU A 510 -38.26 -25.37 86.72
C LEU A 510 -38.82 -23.98 87.07
N ARG A 511 -39.57 -23.38 86.14
CA ARG A 511 -40.26 -22.11 86.37
C ARG A 511 -41.28 -22.18 87.51
N GLN A 512 -41.96 -23.31 87.68
CA GLN A 512 -42.98 -23.50 88.72
C GLN A 512 -42.38 -23.61 90.12
N PHE A 513 -41.13 -24.08 90.23
CA PHE A 513 -40.38 -24.18 91.49
C PHE A 513 -39.79 -22.84 91.92
N ALA A 514 -39.40 -22.00 90.96
CA ALA A 514 -38.91 -20.65 91.23
C ALA A 514 -40.03 -19.69 91.68
N GLU A 515 -41.23 -19.80 91.08
CA GLU A 515 -42.39 -18.96 91.41
C GLU A 515 -43.07 -19.32 92.76
N GLN A 516 -42.67 -20.41 93.43
CA GLN A 516 -43.22 -20.82 94.74
C GLN A 516 -42.54 -20.16 95.96
N SER A 517 -41.57 -19.27 95.76
CA SER A 517 -41.06 -18.42 96.85
C SER A 517 -41.98 -17.21 97.07
N PRO A 518 -42.37 -16.88 98.32
CA PRO A 518 -43.32 -15.80 98.59
C PRO A 518 -42.78 -14.42 98.16
N PRO A 519 -43.64 -13.51 97.68
CA PRO A 519 -43.21 -12.24 97.12
C PRO A 519 -42.67 -11.30 98.21
N SER A 520 -41.36 -11.06 98.21
CA SER A 520 -40.80 -9.86 98.82
C SER A 520 -41.05 -8.68 97.87
N GLN A 521 -41.96 -7.82 98.29
CA GLN A 521 -42.23 -6.51 97.71
C GLN A 521 -40.94 -5.70 97.62
N SER A 522 -40.57 -5.29 96.40
CA SER A 522 -39.67 -4.17 96.18
C SER A 522 -40.03 -3.48 94.87
N SER A 523 -40.29 -2.19 95.02
CA SER A 523 -40.76 -1.20 94.05
C SER A 523 -39.79 -0.92 92.90
N LEU A 524 -40.33 -0.69 91.69
CA LEU A 524 -40.14 0.50 90.83
C LEU A 524 -40.60 0.20 89.38
N PRO A 525 -41.34 1.11 88.71
CA PRO A 525 -41.55 1.02 87.27
C PRO A 525 -40.38 1.72 86.56
N VAL A 526 -39.49 0.95 85.94
CA VAL A 526 -38.46 1.50 85.03
C VAL A 526 -38.55 0.79 83.69
N SER A 527 -38.93 1.59 82.70
CA SER A 527 -38.55 1.55 81.29
C SER A 527 -38.84 0.29 80.47
N SER A 528 -39.88 0.42 79.64
CA SER A 528 -39.92 0.02 78.23
C SER A 528 -38.76 -0.87 77.75
N SER A 529 -39.04 -2.16 77.75
CA SER A 529 -38.31 -3.17 77.00
C SER A 529 -38.18 -2.73 75.54
N ASN A 530 -36.94 -2.45 75.11
CA ASN A 530 -36.59 -2.40 73.70
C ASN A 530 -36.78 -3.81 73.15
N ALA A 531 -37.96 -4.06 72.59
CA ALA A 531 -38.21 -5.23 71.77
C ALA A 531 -37.19 -5.24 70.62
N LEU A 532 -36.27 -6.20 70.67
CA LEU A 532 -35.52 -6.62 69.49
C LEU A 532 -36.54 -6.95 68.39
N PRO A 533 -36.40 -6.39 67.17
CA PRO A 533 -37.32 -6.70 66.10
C PRO A 533 -37.25 -8.20 65.78
N PRO A 534 -38.39 -8.83 65.42
CA PRO A 534 -38.38 -10.23 65.05
C PRO A 534 -37.50 -10.44 63.82
N LEU A 535 -36.59 -11.41 63.92
CA LEU A 535 -35.85 -12.00 62.79
C LEU A 535 -36.83 -12.77 61.89
N PHE A 536 -37.69 -12.03 61.17
CA PHE A 536 -38.30 -12.54 59.94
C PHE A 536 -37.46 -12.06 58.76
N PRO A 537 -37.19 -12.92 57.76
CA PRO A 537 -36.63 -12.45 56.51
C PRO A 537 -37.65 -11.51 55.84
N PRO A 538 -37.25 -10.36 55.29
CA PRO A 538 -38.11 -9.66 54.35
C PRO A 538 -38.33 -10.58 53.15
N THR A 539 -39.56 -11.05 52.99
CA THR A 539 -40.03 -11.67 51.75
C THR A 539 -39.84 -10.67 50.63
N LEU A 540 -39.02 -11.04 49.66
CA LEU A 540 -38.83 -10.34 48.39
C LEU A 540 -40.19 -10.05 47.75
N PRO A 541 -40.46 -8.83 47.25
CA PRO A 541 -41.59 -8.62 46.36
C PRO A 541 -41.37 -9.39 45.07
N VAL A 542 -42.21 -10.41 44.85
CA VAL A 542 -42.42 -11.07 43.57
C VAL A 542 -43.33 -10.17 42.73
N THR A 543 -42.72 -9.47 41.76
CA THR A 543 -43.34 -8.75 40.63
C THR A 543 -42.17 -8.45 39.67
N GLY A 544 -42.14 -8.82 38.40
CA GLY A 544 -43.12 -9.45 37.52
C GLY A 544 -42.42 -10.08 36.31
N GLU A 545 -43.25 -10.62 35.42
CA GLU A 545 -42.93 -11.40 34.23
C GLU A 545 -41.86 -10.81 33.28
N PRO A 546 -41.12 -11.67 32.56
CA PRO A 546 -40.37 -11.27 31.37
C PRO A 546 -41.30 -11.27 30.15
N GLU A 547 -41.80 -10.11 29.75
CA GLU A 547 -42.22 -9.92 28.36
C GLU A 547 -40.98 -9.84 27.45
N GLY A 548 -40.86 -10.81 26.55
CA GLY A 548 -40.49 -10.56 25.16
C GLY A 548 -39.13 -9.95 24.86
N GLY A 549 -38.04 -10.68 25.13
CA GLY A 549 -36.73 -10.42 24.51
C GLY A 549 -36.65 -11.04 23.12
N LEU A 550 -36.98 -10.25 22.09
CA LEU A 550 -36.63 -10.50 20.69
C LEU A 550 -35.11 -10.59 20.51
N SER A 551 -34.67 -11.58 19.73
CA SER A 551 -33.30 -11.81 19.28
C SER A 551 -32.60 -10.54 18.76
N PRO A 552 -31.28 -10.36 19.02
CA PRO A 552 -30.47 -9.43 18.26
C PRO A 552 -30.23 -10.02 16.86
N GLU A 553 -31.00 -9.49 15.92
CA GLU A 553 -30.77 -9.66 14.50
C GLU A 553 -29.40 -9.09 14.12
N HIS A 554 -28.71 -9.89 13.32
CA HIS A 554 -27.39 -9.71 12.79
C HIS A 554 -27.37 -8.51 11.81
N VAL A 555 -27.10 -7.30 12.32
CA VAL A 555 -26.95 -6.12 11.46
C VAL A 555 -25.61 -6.19 10.74
N SER A 556 -25.72 -6.61 9.49
CA SER A 556 -24.66 -6.61 8.49
C SER A 556 -24.37 -5.16 8.07
N HIS A 557 -23.13 -4.74 8.23
CA HIS A 557 -22.62 -3.49 7.68
C HIS A 557 -22.52 -3.59 6.15
N GLU A 558 -23.55 -3.18 5.42
CA GLU A 558 -23.43 -2.80 4.01
C GLU A 558 -23.14 -1.29 3.92
N ARG A 559 -21.96 -0.96 3.38
CA ARG A 559 -21.63 0.39 2.91
C ARG A 559 -22.32 0.65 1.57
N PRO A 560 -23.01 1.77 1.36
CA PRO A 560 -23.30 2.24 0.02
C PRO A 560 -22.05 2.85 -0.61
N SER A 561 -21.70 2.34 -1.79
CA SER A 561 -20.79 2.98 -2.73
C SER A 561 -21.46 4.20 -3.37
N TRP A 562 -20.89 5.37 -3.17
CA TRP A 562 -20.96 6.51 -4.08
C TRP A 562 -19.56 7.08 -4.26
#